data_AF-A0A7S0ANP3-F1
#
_entry.id   AF-A0A7S0ANP3-F1
#
_cell.length_a   1.000
_cell.length_b   1.000
_cell.length_c   1.000
_cell.angle_alpha   90.00
_cell.angle_beta   90.00
_cell.angle_gamma   90.00
#
_symmetry.space_group_name_H-M   'P 1'
#
loop_
_entity.id
_entity.type
_entity.pdbx_description
1 polymer ?
#
loop_
_entity_poly.entity_id
_entity_poly.type
_entity_poly.pdbx_seq_one_letter_code
_entity_poly.pdbx_strand_id
1 'polypeptide(L)'
;GATIIICPSTDFVLSTGEGKDDDEATQPVMINTSGIKIMCGQDGLRGNKCTIRGGYDHFVLGGTDMTVEFSGLTMKGSIGLASVIAAADPQSEAIFTDCLWVENDG
;
A
#
# COMPACT_ATOMS: atom_id res chain seq x y z
N GLY A 1 -4.71 8.41 -14.11
CA GLY A 1 -3.45 7.90 -13.56
C GLY A 1 -2.57 9.01 -13.03
N ALA A 2 -1.68 8.67 -12.10
CA ALA A 2 -0.70 9.56 -11.49
C ALA A 2 0.48 8.73 -10.97
N THR A 3 1.68 9.32 -10.96
CA THR A 3 2.87 8.73 -10.33
C THR A 3 3.11 9.41 -9.00
N ILE A 4 3.07 8.65 -7.91
CA ILE A 4 3.33 9.08 -6.55
C ILE A 4 4.72 8.59 -6.19
N ILE A 5 5.62 9.52 -5.87
CA ILE A 5 7.00 9.22 -5.52
C ILE A 5 7.17 9.46 -4.03
N ILE A 6 7.39 8.37 -3.29
CA ILE A 6 7.69 8.41 -1.87
C ILE A 6 9.17 8.75 -1.70
N CYS A 7 9.48 9.73 -0.86
CA CYS A 7 10.88 10.07 -0.56
C CYS A 7 11.62 8.85 0.02
N PRO A 8 12.87 8.59 -0.38
CA PRO A 8 13.68 7.54 0.23
C PRO A 8 13.72 7.66 1.76
N SER A 9 13.76 6.52 2.45
CA SER A 9 13.77 6.36 3.91
C SER A 9 12.51 6.86 4.63
N THR A 10 11.40 7.03 3.91
CA THR A 10 10.09 7.32 4.53
C THR A 10 9.52 6.07 5.21
N ASP A 11 9.10 6.20 6.48
CA ASP A 11 8.24 5.23 7.18
C ASP A 11 6.84 5.83 7.30
N PHE A 12 5.88 5.28 6.55
CA PHE A 12 4.48 5.69 6.58
C PHE A 12 3.72 4.73 7.50
N VAL A 13 3.17 5.27 8.60
CA VAL A 13 2.51 4.45 9.63
C VAL A 13 1.00 4.57 9.47
N LEU A 14 0.34 3.43 9.25
CA LEU A 14 -1.11 3.29 9.29
C LEU A 14 -1.52 2.91 10.73
N SER A 15 -2.49 3.63 11.31
CA SER A 15 -3.09 3.28 12.60
C SER A 15 -3.99 2.05 12.45
N THR A 16 -3.98 1.16 13.44
CA THR A 16 -4.85 -0.01 13.51
C THR A 16 -6.23 0.31 14.09
N GLY A 17 -6.44 1.51 14.62
CA GLY A 17 -7.72 1.92 15.20
C GLY A 17 -8.09 1.24 16.53
N GLU A 18 -7.20 0.46 17.15
CA GLU A 18 -7.46 -0.24 18.43
C GLU A 18 -7.05 0.56 19.68
N GLY A 19 -6.79 1.86 19.56
CA GLY A 19 -6.49 2.77 20.68
C GLY A 19 -7.75 3.45 21.24
N LYS A 20 -7.90 3.49 22.57
CA LYS A 20 -8.98 4.21 23.29
C LYS A 20 -8.77 5.72 23.36
N ASP A 21 -8.41 6.35 22.27
CA ASP A 21 -8.51 7.79 22.10
C ASP A 21 -9.05 8.02 20.69
N ASP A 22 -9.74 9.14 20.46
CA ASP A 22 -10.42 9.52 19.22
C ASP A 22 -9.46 9.72 18.01
N ASP A 23 -8.31 9.05 17.99
CA ASP A 23 -7.28 9.07 16.96
C ASP A 23 -7.62 8.08 15.84
N GLU A 24 -8.34 8.61 14.86
CA GLU A 24 -8.38 8.22 13.45
C GLU A 24 -7.76 6.84 13.14
N ALA A 25 -8.60 5.80 13.12
CA ALA A 25 -8.29 4.57 12.40
C ALA A 25 -7.87 4.97 10.99
N THR A 26 -6.58 4.89 10.68
CA THR A 26 -6.12 5.24 9.34
C THR A 26 -6.57 4.09 8.46
N GLN A 27 -7.73 4.30 7.83
CA GLN A 27 -8.28 3.38 6.85
C GLN A 27 -7.18 2.98 5.87
N PRO A 28 -7.21 1.74 5.35
CA PRO A 28 -6.26 1.33 4.32
C PRO A 28 -6.23 2.36 3.20
N VAL A 29 -5.08 2.48 2.52
CA VAL A 29 -4.99 3.39 1.39
C VAL A 29 -5.89 2.86 0.27
N MET A 30 -7.00 3.57 0.05
CA MET A 30 -8.00 3.25 -0.96
C MET A 30 -7.51 3.74 -2.33
N ILE A 31 -7.36 2.83 -3.28
CA ILE A 31 -7.04 3.15 -4.68
C ILE A 31 -8.23 2.75 -5.54
N ASN A 32 -8.94 3.76 -6.05
CA ASN A 32 -10.16 3.59 -6.83
C ASN A 32 -10.10 4.17 -8.25
N THR A 33 -8.90 4.48 -8.73
CA THR A 33 -8.65 5.08 -10.03
C THR A 33 -7.54 4.31 -10.74
N SER A 34 -7.71 4.08 -12.04
CA SER A 34 -6.74 3.38 -12.89
C SER A 34 -5.50 4.24 -13.23
N GLY A 35 -4.37 3.58 -13.48
CA GLY A 35 -3.09 4.16 -13.87
C GLY A 35 -2.34 4.82 -12.70
N ILE A 36 -2.56 4.36 -11.47
CA ILE A 36 -1.81 4.82 -10.31
C ILE A 36 -0.51 4.04 -10.20
N LYS A 37 0.61 4.75 -10.02
CA LYS A 37 1.92 4.16 -9.79
C LYS A 37 2.52 4.74 -8.52
N ILE A 38 2.88 3.90 -7.56
CA ILE A 38 3.49 4.28 -6.29
C ILE A 38 4.92 3.76 -6.27
N MET A 39 5.90 4.67 -6.18
CA MET A 39 7.33 4.35 -6.29
C MET A 39 8.08 4.79 -5.05
N CYS A 40 8.97 3.93 -4.54
CA CYS A 40 9.96 4.32 -3.55
C CYS A 40 11.17 4.99 -4.21
N GLY A 41 11.30 6.31 -4.05
CA GLY A 41 12.27 7.12 -4.77
C GLY A 41 12.01 7.17 -6.28
N GLN A 42 12.85 7.93 -7.00
CA GLN A 42 12.68 8.19 -8.43
C GLN A 42 12.93 6.94 -9.31
N ASP A 43 13.71 5.98 -8.82
CA ASP A 43 14.03 4.74 -9.52
C ASP A 43 13.11 3.56 -9.11
N GLY A 44 12.29 3.74 -8.07
CA GLY A 44 11.37 2.72 -7.58
C GLY A 44 12.06 1.50 -6.95
N LEU A 45 13.32 1.62 -6.50
CA LEU A 45 14.08 0.51 -5.93
C LEU A 45 13.84 0.36 -4.43
N ARG A 46 13.75 -0.89 -3.95
CA ARG A 46 13.62 -1.18 -2.50
C ARG A 46 14.80 -0.70 -1.67
N GLY A 47 15.97 -0.54 -2.30
CA GLY A 47 17.16 0.05 -1.69
C GLY A 47 16.94 1.46 -1.13
N ASN A 48 15.90 2.17 -1.59
CA ASN A 48 15.49 3.47 -1.07
C ASN A 48 14.73 3.39 0.26
N LYS A 49 14.36 2.20 0.74
CA LYS A 49 13.84 1.95 2.11
C LYS A 49 12.53 2.68 2.47
N CYS A 50 11.57 2.74 1.55
CA CYS A 50 10.23 3.22 1.88
C CYS A 50 9.42 2.10 2.51
N THR A 51 8.88 2.34 3.70
CA THR A 51 8.09 1.38 4.45
C THR A 51 6.68 1.89 4.63
N ILE A 52 5.69 1.05 4.36
CA ILE A 52 4.30 1.22 4.78
C ILE A 52 4.11 0.24 5.94
N ARG A 53 3.80 0.75 7.13
CA ARG A 53 3.79 -0.04 8.36
C ARG A 53 2.48 0.07 9.12
N GLY A 54 2.03 -1.04 9.69
CA GLY A 54 0.84 -1.08 10.53
C GLY A 54 -0.46 -1.13 9.72
N GLY A 55 -1.54 -0.69 10.34
CA GLY A 55 -2.88 -0.74 9.76
C GLY A 55 -3.53 -2.12 9.88
N TYR A 56 -4.85 -2.14 9.68
CA TYR A 56 -5.57 -3.40 9.53
C TYR A 56 -5.15 -4.05 8.20
N ASP A 57 -5.40 -3.37 7.08
CA ASP A 57 -4.82 -3.71 5.77
C ASP A 57 -3.99 -2.50 5.27
N HIS A 58 -2.99 -2.68 4.40
CA HIS A 58 -2.23 -1.53 3.87
C HIS A 58 -2.95 -0.84 2.72
N PHE A 59 -3.45 -1.62 1.76
CA PHE A 59 -4.07 -1.11 0.53
C PHE A 59 -5.36 -1.86 0.21
N VAL A 60 -6.37 -1.13 -0.29
CA VAL A 60 -7.56 -1.71 -0.89
C VAL A 60 -7.72 -1.15 -2.30
N LEU A 61 -7.71 -2.05 -3.27
CA LEU A 61 -7.87 -1.74 -4.69
C LEU A 61 -9.31 -2.06 -5.09
N GLY A 62 -10.06 -1.08 -5.60
CA GLY A 62 -11.45 -1.30 -6.00
C GLY A 62 -11.87 -0.43 -7.18
N GLY A 63 -12.62 -0.98 -8.12
CA GLY A 63 -13.01 -0.27 -9.34
C GLY A 63 -13.12 -1.21 -10.53
N THR A 64 -13.26 -0.63 -11.72
CA THR A 64 -13.39 -1.35 -13.00
C THR A 64 -12.26 -0.99 -13.95
N ASP A 65 -11.69 -1.99 -14.63
CA ASP A 65 -10.62 -1.85 -15.64
C ASP A 65 -9.42 -1.03 -15.11
N MET A 66 -8.94 -1.42 -13.92
CA MET A 66 -7.90 -0.70 -13.21
C MET A 66 -6.53 -1.35 -13.34
N THR A 67 -5.50 -0.56 -13.61
CA THR A 67 -4.11 -0.98 -13.44
C THR A 67 -3.45 -0.12 -12.35
N VAL A 68 -2.86 -0.79 -11.36
CA VAL A 68 -2.11 -0.14 -10.27
C VAL A 68 -0.73 -0.75 -10.16
N GLU A 69 0.30 0.08 -10.04
CA GLU A 69 1.69 -0.34 -9.94
C GLU A 69 2.31 0.10 -8.60
N PHE A 70 3.03 -0.81 -7.96
CA PHE A 70 3.82 -0.57 -6.76
C PHE A 70 5.29 -0.93 -7.03
N SER A 71 6.22 -0.06 -6.66
CA SER A 71 7.65 -0.29 -6.87
C SER A 71 8.48 0.03 -5.63
N GLY A 72 9.27 -0.93 -5.18
CA GLY A 72 10.29 -0.74 -4.14
C GLY A 72 9.75 -0.53 -2.72
N LEU A 73 8.49 -0.88 -2.47
CA LEU A 73 7.87 -0.71 -1.15
C LEU A 73 8.17 -1.89 -0.23
N THR A 74 8.39 -1.61 1.05
CA THR A 74 8.29 -2.60 2.13
C THR A 74 6.92 -2.44 2.80
N MET A 75 6.10 -3.48 2.82
CA MET A 75 4.80 -3.54 3.49
C MET A 75 4.95 -4.38 4.76
N LYS A 76 4.70 -3.79 5.93
CA LYS A 76 5.08 -4.40 7.21
C LYS A 76 4.02 -4.27 8.30
N GLY A 77 3.70 -5.37 8.99
CA GLY A 77 2.94 -5.32 10.23
C GLY A 77 1.46 -4.98 10.07
N SER A 78 0.82 -5.33 8.94
CA SER A 78 -0.64 -5.30 8.86
C SER A 78 -1.23 -6.44 9.70
N ILE A 79 -2.34 -6.20 10.40
CA ILE A 79 -2.96 -7.17 11.33
C ILE A 79 -4.33 -7.72 10.88
N GLY A 80 -4.78 -7.31 9.69
CA GLY A 80 -6.11 -7.55 9.17
C GLY A 80 -6.25 -8.84 8.37
N LEU A 81 -7.02 -8.77 7.28
CA LEU A 81 -7.26 -9.93 6.41
C LEU A 81 -6.13 -10.11 5.40
N ALA A 82 -5.52 -9.02 4.96
CA ALA A 82 -4.40 -9.06 4.04
C ALA A 82 -3.61 -7.75 4.07
N SER A 83 -2.34 -7.81 3.64
CA SER A 83 -1.61 -6.57 3.35
C SER A 83 -2.25 -5.77 2.20
N VAL A 84 -2.78 -6.43 1.18
CA VAL A 84 -3.40 -5.78 0.01
C VAL A 84 -4.67 -6.54 -0.36
N ILE A 85 -5.79 -5.83 -0.43
CA ILE A 85 -7.08 -6.37 -0.85
C ILE A 85 -7.34 -5.96 -2.30
N ALA A 86 -7.52 -6.94 -3.17
CA ALA A 86 -7.94 -6.74 -4.55
C ALA A 86 -9.47 -6.95 -4.69
N ALA A 87 -10.23 -5.88 -4.45
CA ALA A 87 -11.70 -5.83 -4.58
C ALA A 87 -12.15 -5.18 -5.90
N ALA A 88 -11.31 -5.21 -6.92
CA ALA A 88 -11.59 -4.68 -8.25
C ALA A 88 -12.19 -5.76 -9.17
N ASP A 89 -12.71 -5.35 -10.33
CA ASP A 89 -13.25 -6.29 -11.31
C ASP A 89 -12.16 -7.22 -11.92
N PRO A 90 -12.55 -8.35 -12.55
CA PRO A 90 -11.58 -9.32 -13.06
C PRO A 90 -10.67 -8.85 -14.20
N GLN A 91 -10.94 -7.73 -14.86
CA GLN A 91 -10.04 -7.16 -15.88
C GLN A 91 -8.97 -6.24 -15.27
N SER A 92 -9.08 -5.92 -13.97
CA SER A 92 -8.10 -5.11 -13.27
C SER A 92 -6.82 -5.88 -12.94
N GLU A 93 -5.70 -5.15 -12.84
CA GLU A 93 -4.37 -5.67 -12.56
C GLU A 93 -3.67 -4.85 -11.45
N ALA A 94 -2.96 -5.54 -10.57
CA ALA A 94 -2.06 -4.95 -9.59
C ALA A 94 -0.66 -5.53 -9.80
N ILE A 95 0.32 -4.66 -10.06
CA ILE A 95 1.69 -5.03 -10.39
C ILE A 95 2.60 -4.62 -9.25
N PHE A 96 3.44 -5.54 -8.77
CA PHE A 96 4.39 -5.30 -7.69
C PHE A 96 5.81 -5.58 -8.18
N THR A 97 6.67 -4.56 -8.16
CA THR A 97 8.06 -4.64 -8.62
C THR A 97 9.02 -4.36 -7.47
N ASP A 98 9.90 -5.31 -7.15
CA ASP A 98 10.85 -5.21 -6.01
C ASP A 98 10.17 -4.80 -4.68
N CYS A 99 8.95 -5.28 -4.45
CA CYS A 99 8.25 -5.08 -3.18
C CYS A 99 8.58 -6.21 -2.19
N LEU A 100 8.50 -5.92 -0.90
CA LEU A 100 8.74 -6.87 0.17
C LEU A 100 7.62 -6.83 1.21
N TRP A 101 7.14 -8.00 1.61
CA TRP A 101 6.18 -8.17 2.72
C TRP A 101 6.92 -8.72 3.93
N VAL A 102 6.70 -8.11 5.10
CA VAL A 102 7.38 -8.47 6.36
C VAL A 102 6.36 -8.51 7.48
N GLU A 103 6.24 -9.65 8.18
CA GLU A 103 5.46 -9.73 9.43
C GLU A 103 4.02 -9.22 9.27
N ASN A 104 3.33 -9.63 8.19
CA ASN A 104 1.93 -9.29 7.95
C ASN A 104 1.05 -10.48 8.33
N ASP A 105 -0.02 -10.23 9.08
CA ASP A 105 -1.04 -11.21 9.41
C ASP A 105 -2.18 -11.15 8.39
N GLY A 106 -2.74 -12.33 8.07
CA GLY A 106 -3.80 -12.55 7.08
C GLY A 106 -4.11 -14.03 6.89
#